data_AF-A0A7J9R5V7-F1
#
_entry.id   AF-A0A7J9R5V7-F1
#
_cell.length_a   1.000
_cell.length_b   1.000
_cell.length_c   1.000
_cell.angle_alpha   90.00
_cell.angle_beta   90.00
_cell.angle_gamma   90.00
#
_symmetry.space_group_name_H-M   'P 1'
#
loop_
_entity.id
_entity.type
_entity.pdbx_description
1 polymer ?
#
loop_
_entity_poly.entity_id
_entity_poly.type
_entity_poly.pdbx_seq_one_letter_code
_entity_poly.pdbx_strand_id
1 'polypeptide(L)'
;FYSGDFIAALILGGVLAVLSLKLIYRTSQELTDIISPELVKKVRQIISNTEDVIEVGAILMRRSGDTIFADVTISLRGDTSFDKAHEISNRVENNIKKEISNSEITIHFEPTWENVPLDAKIFDIAKNIPGVKGVHNVSTHKSKGKTFSNLHVMVDREINLYSAHKISEIVEEKIQESIPEIEHVTIHLEPFLAVPESFNVEDKATERKISEILNKYPEIKNIGRIVSLNFENILKIDIDCSFDRNLSIEKVHDLTSEIEHLIRSEIQNAVITIHPEPV
;
A
#
# COMPACT_ATOMS: atom_id res chain seq x y z
N PHE A 1 42.04 -73.63 11.46
CA PHE A 1 41.64 -72.48 12.29
C PHE A 1 42.05 -71.14 11.66
N TYR A 2 43.30 -70.94 11.22
CA TYR A 2 43.79 -69.66 10.65
C TYR A 2 43.04 -69.12 9.41
N SER A 3 42.60 -69.96 8.48
CA SER A 3 41.92 -69.49 7.25
C SER A 3 40.52 -68.92 7.51
N GLY A 4 39.84 -69.37 8.57
CA GLY A 4 38.53 -68.87 8.96
C GLY A 4 38.59 -67.46 9.53
N ASP A 5 39.61 -67.18 10.35
CA ASP A 5 39.87 -65.85 10.92
C ASP A 5 40.19 -64.81 9.84
N PHE A 6 40.98 -65.18 8.83
CA PHE A 6 41.30 -64.30 7.71
C PHE A 6 40.05 -63.92 6.91
N ILE A 7 39.19 -64.90 6.58
CA ILE A 7 37.93 -64.65 5.86
C ILE A 7 36.99 -63.79 6.70
N ALA A 8 36.87 -64.09 8.00
CA ALA A 8 36.04 -63.31 8.92
C ALA A 8 36.51 -61.85 9.02
N ALA A 9 37.83 -61.62 9.10
CA ALA A 9 38.41 -60.27 9.14
C ALA A 9 38.16 -59.50 7.83
N LEU A 10 38.22 -60.17 6.68
CA LEU A 10 38.00 -59.54 5.37
C LEU A 10 36.52 -59.15 5.19
N ILE A 11 35.60 -60.01 5.63
CA ILE A 11 34.16 -59.71 5.67
C ILE A 11 33.89 -58.52 6.62
N LEU A 12 34.44 -58.55 7.84
CA LEU A 12 34.27 -57.48 8.81
C LEU A 12 34.83 -56.14 8.29
N GLY A 13 36.02 -56.15 7.69
CA GLY A 13 36.63 -54.98 7.07
C GLY A 13 35.77 -54.40 5.94
N GLY A 14 35.21 -55.26 5.09
CA GLY A 14 34.26 -54.85 4.05
C GLY A 14 33.00 -54.18 4.63
N VAL A 15 32.41 -54.76 5.67
CA VAL A 15 31.23 -54.17 6.35
C VAL A 15 31.57 -52.81 6.99
N LEU A 16 32.70 -52.72 7.70
CA LEU A 16 33.15 -51.47 8.32
C LEU A 16 33.45 -50.37 7.29
N ALA A 17 34.06 -50.73 6.16
CA ALA A 17 34.31 -49.79 5.06
C ALA A 17 33.00 -49.26 4.48
N VAL A 18 32.01 -50.13 4.24
CA VAL A 18 30.69 -49.72 3.74
C VAL A 18 29.96 -48.82 4.74
N LEU A 19 29.97 -49.16 6.03
CA LEU A 19 29.37 -48.33 7.07
C LEU A 19 30.06 -46.97 7.19
N SER A 20 31.39 -46.93 7.13
CA SER A 20 32.17 -45.70 7.18
C SER A 20 31.89 -44.80 5.99
N LEU A 21 31.87 -45.36 4.77
CA LEU A 21 31.53 -44.62 3.55
C LEU A 21 30.10 -44.06 3.61
N LYS A 22 29.15 -44.84 4.12
CA LYS A 22 27.76 -44.40 4.31
C LYS A 22 27.66 -43.24 5.32
N LEU A 23 28.45 -43.31 6.39
CA LEU A 23 28.49 -42.26 7.40
C LEU A 23 29.12 -40.97 6.84
N ILE A 24 30.26 -41.08 6.16
CA ILE A 24 30.93 -39.95 5.49
C ILE A 24 29.98 -39.28 4.49
N TYR A 25 29.27 -40.07 3.68
CA TYR A 25 28.32 -39.53 2.72
C TYR A 25 27.19 -38.75 3.41
N ARG A 26 26.58 -39.30 4.47
CA ARG A 26 25.54 -38.61 5.25
C ARG A 26 26.05 -37.33 5.91
N THR A 27 27.18 -37.41 6.62
CA THR A 27 27.76 -36.26 7.30
C THR A 27 28.19 -35.17 6.32
N SER A 28 28.70 -35.55 5.14
CA SER A 28 29.01 -34.60 4.07
C SER A 28 27.74 -33.89 3.58
N GLN A 29 26.64 -34.62 3.36
CA GLN A 29 25.36 -34.01 2.96
C GLN A 29 24.82 -33.01 3.99
N GLU A 30 24.93 -33.36 5.27
CA GLU A 30 24.57 -32.46 6.39
C GLU A 30 25.47 -31.21 6.44
N LEU A 31 26.76 -31.34 6.11
CA LEU A 31 27.69 -30.21 6.04
C LEU A 31 27.44 -29.31 4.82
N THR A 32 26.93 -29.87 3.73
CA THR A 32 26.60 -29.14 2.51
C THR A 32 25.22 -28.47 2.55
N ASP A 33 24.55 -28.45 3.70
CA ASP A 33 23.26 -27.78 3.89
C ASP A 33 22.14 -28.30 2.94
N ILE A 34 22.29 -29.54 2.42
CA ILE A 34 21.41 -30.10 1.38
C ILE A 34 19.99 -30.32 1.91
N ILE A 35 18.99 -29.91 1.12
CA ILE A 35 17.58 -30.11 1.41
C ILE A 35 16.91 -31.01 0.37
N SER A 36 15.88 -31.75 0.78
CA SER A 36 15.17 -32.65 -0.14
C SER A 36 14.32 -31.84 -1.14
N PRO A 37 14.38 -32.17 -2.44
CA PRO A 37 13.53 -31.50 -3.45
C PRO A 37 12.03 -31.64 -3.18
N GLU A 38 11.62 -32.72 -2.52
CA GLU A 38 10.23 -32.94 -2.09
C GLU A 38 9.77 -31.91 -1.06
N LEU A 39 10.64 -31.52 -0.13
CA LEU A 39 10.31 -30.50 0.87
C LEU A 39 10.16 -29.13 0.22
N VAL A 40 11.03 -28.77 -0.73
CA VAL A 40 10.91 -27.53 -1.51
C VAL A 40 9.61 -27.52 -2.31
N LYS A 41 9.23 -28.63 -2.94
CA LYS A 41 7.94 -28.77 -3.64
C LYS A 41 6.75 -28.61 -2.69
N LYS A 42 6.82 -29.19 -1.49
CA LYS A 42 5.80 -29.05 -0.45
C LYS A 42 5.63 -27.59 -0.05
N VAL A 43 6.73 -26.88 0.22
CA VAL A 43 6.71 -25.44 0.54
C VAL A 43 6.09 -24.63 -0.60
N ARG A 44 6.52 -24.87 -1.85
CA ARG A 44 5.94 -24.21 -3.04
C ARG A 44 4.43 -24.38 -3.09
N GLN A 45 3.92 -25.59 -2.87
CA GLN A 45 2.48 -25.88 -2.89
C GLN A 45 1.72 -25.17 -1.76
N ILE A 46 2.29 -25.10 -0.55
CA ILE A 46 1.70 -24.36 0.58
C ILE A 46 1.57 -22.88 0.23
N ILE A 47 2.63 -22.29 -0.34
CA ILE A 47 2.63 -20.87 -0.72
C ILE A 47 1.62 -20.63 -1.85
N SER A 48 1.60 -21.45 -2.90
CA SER A 48 0.66 -21.31 -4.02
C SER A 48 -0.81 -21.41 -3.62
N ASN A 49 -1.10 -22.11 -2.52
CA ASN A 49 -2.47 -22.22 -1.98
C ASN A 49 -2.83 -21.11 -0.99
N THR A 50 -1.89 -20.20 -0.68
CA THR A 50 -2.16 -19.08 0.21
C THR A 50 -2.85 -17.97 -0.59
N GLU A 51 -4.01 -17.53 -0.10
CA GLU A 51 -4.78 -16.43 -0.69
C GLU A 51 -3.94 -15.15 -0.84
N ASP A 52 -4.21 -14.38 -1.89
CA ASP A 52 -3.53 -13.14 -2.30
C ASP A 52 -2.07 -13.28 -2.76
N VAL A 53 -1.51 -14.49 -2.79
CA VAL A 53 -0.25 -14.77 -3.49
C VAL A 53 -0.52 -14.98 -4.97
N ILE A 54 0.09 -14.18 -5.84
CA ILE A 54 -0.08 -14.28 -7.30
C ILE A 54 0.85 -15.33 -7.89
N GLU A 55 2.12 -15.28 -7.50
CA GLU A 55 3.13 -16.21 -8.01
C GLU A 55 4.15 -16.55 -6.91
N VAL A 56 4.74 -17.74 -7.01
CA VAL A 56 5.82 -18.19 -6.13
C VAL A 56 7.14 -18.14 -6.89
N GLY A 57 8.01 -17.22 -6.49
CA GLY A 57 9.33 -17.00 -7.07
C GLY A 57 10.37 -18.00 -6.58
N ALA A 58 11.55 -17.47 -6.23
CA ALA A 58 12.64 -18.27 -5.70
C ALA A 58 12.31 -18.83 -4.32
N ILE A 59 12.68 -20.10 -4.08
CA ILE A 59 12.61 -20.75 -2.78
C ILE A 59 14.01 -21.29 -2.52
N LEU A 60 14.75 -20.61 -1.66
CA LEU A 60 16.08 -21.01 -1.24
C LEU A 60 15.96 -21.62 0.14
N MET A 61 16.28 -22.89 0.27
CA MET A 61 16.19 -23.58 1.55
C MET A 61 17.46 -24.34 1.83
N ARG A 62 17.80 -24.38 3.11
CA ARG A 62 18.94 -25.12 3.64
C ARG A 62 18.62 -25.69 5.01
N ARG A 63 19.37 -26.71 5.40
CA ARG A 63 19.25 -27.31 6.74
C ARG A 63 20.53 -27.09 7.51
N SER A 64 20.42 -26.60 8.75
CA SER A 64 21.54 -26.54 9.68
C SER A 64 21.15 -27.23 10.99
N GLY A 65 21.76 -28.38 11.26
CA GLY A 65 21.35 -29.24 12.37
C GLY A 65 19.90 -29.70 12.25
N ASP A 66 19.10 -29.41 13.27
CA ASP A 66 17.67 -29.73 13.31
C ASP A 66 16.76 -28.62 12.75
N THR A 67 17.33 -27.46 12.41
CA THR A 67 16.60 -26.28 11.96
C THR A 67 16.66 -26.14 10.43
N ILE A 68 15.52 -25.81 9.83
CA ILE A 68 15.39 -25.51 8.40
C ILE A 68 15.31 -24.00 8.23
N PHE A 69 16.13 -23.45 7.34
CA PHE A 69 16.07 -22.04 6.95
C PHE A 69 15.48 -21.96 5.54
N ALA A 70 14.53 -21.05 5.34
CA ALA A 70 13.89 -20.84 4.05
C ALA A 70 13.78 -19.35 3.73
N ASP A 71 14.40 -18.92 2.65
CA ASP A 71 14.18 -17.60 2.05
C ASP A 71 13.26 -17.78 0.84
N VAL A 72 12.11 -17.12 0.88
CA VAL A 72 11.02 -17.29 -0.09
C VAL A 72 10.68 -15.96 -0.72
N THR A 73 10.66 -15.88 -2.05
CA THR A 73 10.10 -14.75 -2.79
C THR A 73 8.68 -15.06 -3.24
N ILE A 74 7.73 -14.17 -2.93
CA ILE A 74 6.35 -14.23 -3.40
C ILE A 74 6.01 -12.99 -4.22
N SER A 75 5.16 -13.14 -5.25
CA SER A 75 4.64 -12.02 -6.01
C SER A 75 3.28 -11.61 -5.47
N LEU A 76 3.10 -10.32 -5.19
CA LEU A 76 1.85 -9.73 -4.70
C LEU A 76 1.34 -8.69 -5.70
N ARG A 77 0.05 -8.34 -5.62
CA ARG A 77 -0.54 -7.35 -6.54
C ARG A 77 0.09 -5.97 -6.31
N GLY A 78 0.44 -5.24 -7.37
CA GLY A 78 1.23 -4.00 -7.28
C GLY A 78 0.57 -2.83 -6.52
N ASP A 79 -0.76 -2.86 -6.38
CA ASP A 79 -1.57 -1.92 -5.60
C ASP A 79 -1.79 -2.38 -4.14
N THR A 80 -1.16 -3.48 -3.71
CA THR A 80 -1.26 -3.97 -2.33
C THR A 80 -0.58 -3.00 -1.38
N SER A 81 -1.26 -2.61 -0.29
CA SER A 81 -0.66 -1.77 0.74
C SER A 81 0.44 -2.52 1.49
N PHE A 82 1.38 -1.77 2.08
CA PHE A 82 2.47 -2.36 2.86
C PHE A 82 1.95 -3.25 4.01
N ASP A 83 0.93 -2.78 4.74
CA ASP A 83 0.33 -3.55 5.84
C ASP A 83 -0.31 -4.85 5.34
N LYS A 84 -0.98 -4.80 4.18
CA LYS A 84 -1.59 -5.99 3.59
C LYS A 84 -0.52 -6.98 3.09
N ALA A 85 0.56 -6.48 2.50
CA ALA A 85 1.69 -7.31 2.09
C ALA A 85 2.36 -7.99 3.29
N HIS A 86 2.48 -7.29 4.42
CA HIS A 86 2.94 -7.88 5.67
C HIS A 86 1.99 -8.97 6.20
N GLU A 87 0.68 -8.72 6.18
CA GLU A 87 -0.35 -9.70 6.57
C GLU A 87 -0.25 -10.99 5.74
N ILE A 88 -0.13 -10.86 4.40
CA ILE A 88 0.02 -12.00 3.49
C ILE A 88 1.32 -12.75 3.77
N SER A 89 2.43 -12.03 3.99
CA SER A 89 3.73 -12.63 4.31
C SER A 89 3.67 -13.45 5.61
N ASN A 90 3.07 -12.90 6.67
CA ASN A 90 2.86 -13.61 7.93
C ASN A 90 1.98 -14.84 7.75
N ARG A 91 0.97 -14.77 6.88
CA ARG A 91 0.08 -15.89 6.58
C ARG A 91 0.84 -17.03 5.89
N VAL A 92 1.66 -16.70 4.90
CA VAL A 92 2.56 -17.66 4.21
C VAL A 92 3.51 -18.32 5.21
N GLU A 93 4.19 -17.52 6.02
CA GLU A 93 5.13 -17.99 7.05
C GLU A 93 4.44 -18.99 8.00
N ASN A 94 3.27 -18.61 8.55
CA ASN A 94 2.51 -19.45 9.47
C ASN A 94 2.03 -20.76 8.80
N ASN A 95 1.62 -20.70 7.54
CA ASN A 95 1.20 -21.89 6.80
C ASN A 95 2.36 -22.88 6.60
N ILE A 96 3.57 -22.39 6.35
CA ILE A 96 4.76 -23.24 6.25
C ILE A 96 5.15 -23.80 7.63
N LYS A 97 5.18 -22.97 8.68
CA LYS A 97 5.54 -23.39 10.05
C LYS A 97 4.61 -24.46 10.64
N LYS A 98 3.34 -24.50 10.22
CA LYS A 98 2.39 -25.57 10.60
C LYS A 98 2.78 -26.94 10.04
N GLU A 99 3.38 -26.97 8.86
CA GLU A 99 3.69 -28.19 8.10
C GLU A 99 5.14 -28.64 8.23
N ILE A 100 6.02 -27.73 8.65
CA ILE A 100 7.46 -27.93 8.81
C ILE A 100 7.88 -27.40 10.18
N SER A 101 8.00 -28.31 11.15
CA SER A 101 8.50 -27.99 12.47
C SER A 101 9.98 -27.59 12.42
N ASN A 102 10.42 -26.76 13.38
CA ASN A 102 11.79 -26.24 13.47
C ASN A 102 12.24 -25.52 12.20
N SER A 103 11.44 -24.57 11.73
CA SER A 103 11.74 -23.76 10.55
C SER A 103 11.82 -22.26 10.88
N GLU A 104 12.84 -21.60 10.34
CA GLU A 104 13.01 -20.15 10.30
C GLU A 104 12.84 -19.68 8.85
N ILE A 105 11.97 -18.70 8.64
CA ILE A 105 11.48 -18.35 7.31
C ILE A 105 11.57 -16.84 7.12
N THR A 106 12.20 -16.42 6.03
CA THR A 106 12.20 -15.03 5.56
C THR A 106 11.34 -14.95 4.32
N ILE A 107 10.36 -14.03 4.32
CA ILE A 107 9.53 -13.76 3.15
C ILE A 107 9.97 -12.44 2.52
N HIS A 108 10.39 -12.51 1.27
CA HIS A 108 10.53 -11.37 0.38
C HIS A 108 9.29 -11.31 -0.51
N PHE A 109 8.76 -10.12 -0.75
CA PHE A 109 7.66 -9.94 -1.70
C PHE A 109 8.03 -8.93 -2.78
N GLU A 110 7.57 -9.21 -4.00
CA GLU A 110 7.76 -8.35 -5.18
C GLU A 110 6.39 -8.00 -5.78
N PRO A 111 6.17 -6.74 -6.19
CA PRO A 111 4.91 -6.35 -6.81
C PRO A 111 4.83 -6.84 -8.27
N THR A 112 3.66 -7.32 -8.67
CA THR A 112 3.30 -7.51 -10.08
C THR A 112 2.17 -6.59 -10.49
N TRP A 113 2.33 -5.97 -11.66
CA TRP A 113 1.35 -5.05 -12.25
C TRP A 113 0.44 -5.74 -13.27
N GLU A 114 0.53 -7.06 -13.38
CA GLU A 114 -0.40 -7.87 -14.14
C GLU A 114 -1.78 -7.86 -13.44
N ASN A 115 -2.85 -7.67 -14.21
CA ASN A 115 -4.24 -7.66 -13.72
C ASN A 115 -4.57 -6.61 -12.62
N VAL A 116 -3.69 -5.63 -12.37
CA VAL A 116 -4.00 -4.47 -11.53
C VAL A 116 -5.04 -3.57 -12.23
N PRO A 117 -6.09 -3.08 -11.54
CA PRO A 117 -7.04 -2.13 -12.10
C PRO A 117 -6.35 -0.88 -12.68
N LEU A 118 -6.89 -0.35 -13.79
CA LEU A 118 -6.30 0.82 -14.45
C LEU A 118 -6.18 2.02 -13.52
N ASP A 119 -7.20 2.27 -12.70
CA ASP A 119 -7.21 3.41 -11.77
C ASP A 119 -6.01 3.35 -10.81
N ALA A 120 -5.66 2.16 -10.31
CA ALA A 120 -4.50 1.97 -9.44
C ALA A 120 -3.17 2.12 -10.21
N LYS A 121 -3.10 1.66 -11.46
CA LYS A 121 -1.92 1.88 -12.32
C LYS A 121 -1.71 3.37 -12.61
N ILE A 122 -2.77 4.08 -12.98
CA ILE A 122 -2.74 5.52 -13.26
C ILE A 122 -2.30 6.28 -12.00
N PHE A 123 -2.87 5.94 -10.84
CA PHE A 123 -2.45 6.50 -9.56
C PHE A 123 -0.95 6.31 -9.31
N ASP A 124 -0.43 5.09 -9.51
CA ASP A 124 0.98 4.79 -9.29
C ASP A 124 1.91 5.52 -10.27
N ILE A 125 1.53 5.63 -11.54
CA ILE A 125 2.29 6.40 -12.53
C ILE A 125 2.32 7.87 -12.13
N ALA A 126 1.15 8.47 -11.88
CA ALA A 126 1.02 9.90 -11.62
C ALA A 126 1.72 10.33 -10.33
N LYS A 127 1.61 9.56 -9.24
CA LYS A 127 2.23 9.93 -7.95
C LYS A 127 3.76 9.96 -7.99
N ASN A 128 4.39 9.23 -8.91
CA ASN A 128 5.83 9.11 -9.03
C ASN A 128 6.45 10.20 -9.93
N ILE A 129 5.65 11.12 -10.47
CA ILE A 129 6.13 12.18 -11.36
C ILE A 129 6.66 13.38 -10.54
N PRO A 130 7.88 13.88 -10.84
CA PRO A 130 8.43 15.03 -10.14
C PRO A 130 7.50 16.26 -10.21
N GLY A 131 7.25 16.87 -9.05
CA GLY A 131 6.35 18.02 -8.93
C GLY A 131 4.93 17.67 -8.54
N VAL A 132 4.51 16.41 -8.71
CA VAL A 132 3.26 15.89 -8.13
C VAL A 132 3.44 15.71 -6.63
N LYS A 133 2.54 16.31 -5.85
CA LYS A 133 2.51 16.24 -4.38
C LYS A 133 1.44 15.29 -3.86
N GLY A 134 0.42 15.00 -4.68
CA GLY A 134 -0.67 14.10 -4.35
C GLY A 134 -1.51 13.78 -5.57
N VAL A 135 -2.20 12.64 -5.55
CA VAL A 135 -3.12 12.21 -6.60
C VAL A 135 -4.35 11.60 -5.92
N HIS A 136 -5.54 11.92 -6.42
CA HIS A 136 -6.79 11.30 -5.95
C HIS A 136 -7.87 11.39 -7.02
N ASN A 137 -9.03 10.82 -6.73
CA ASN A 137 -10.19 10.77 -7.63
C ASN A 137 -9.86 10.21 -9.02
N VAL A 138 -8.94 9.25 -9.08
CA VAL A 138 -8.60 8.56 -10.32
C VAL A 138 -9.78 7.70 -10.72
N SER A 139 -10.24 7.86 -11.95
CA SER A 139 -11.34 7.10 -12.52
C SER A 139 -11.12 6.84 -14.00
N THR A 140 -11.53 5.66 -14.45
CA THR A 140 -11.55 5.31 -15.87
C THR A 140 -12.96 4.98 -16.33
N HIS A 141 -13.26 5.32 -17.58
CA HIS A 141 -14.52 4.95 -18.21
C HIS A 141 -14.31 4.65 -19.70
N LYS A 142 -15.17 3.80 -20.26
CA LYS A 142 -15.13 3.42 -21.68
C LYS A 142 -16.26 4.09 -22.44
N SER A 143 -15.93 4.74 -23.56
CA SER A 143 -16.90 5.36 -24.45
C SER A 143 -16.54 5.07 -25.91
N LYS A 144 -17.49 4.55 -26.68
CA LYS A 144 -17.32 4.17 -28.10
C LYS A 144 -16.08 3.27 -28.36
N GLY A 145 -15.79 2.35 -27.43
CA GLY A 145 -14.64 1.44 -27.54
C GLY A 145 -13.29 2.03 -27.15
N LYS A 146 -13.25 3.30 -26.71
CA LYS A 146 -12.04 3.98 -26.23
C LYS A 146 -12.08 4.15 -24.71
N THR A 147 -10.93 4.08 -24.05
CA THR A 147 -10.81 4.30 -22.61
C THR A 147 -10.38 5.74 -22.35
N PHE A 148 -11.03 6.38 -21.39
CA PHE A 148 -10.74 7.73 -20.94
C PHE A 148 -10.47 7.68 -19.44
N SER A 149 -9.58 8.56 -18.97
CA SER A 149 -9.27 8.67 -17.55
C SER A 149 -9.44 10.11 -17.07
N ASN A 150 -9.84 10.25 -15.81
CA ASN A 150 -9.87 11.53 -15.11
C ASN A 150 -9.16 11.36 -13.76
N LEU A 151 -8.38 12.36 -13.35
CA LEU A 151 -7.69 12.37 -12.07
C LEU A 151 -7.47 13.79 -11.55
N HIS A 152 -7.34 13.92 -10.24
CA HIS A 152 -6.91 15.14 -9.59
C HIS A 152 -5.42 15.01 -9.24
N VAL A 153 -4.63 16.00 -9.63
CA VAL A 153 -3.19 16.07 -9.38
C VAL A 153 -2.92 17.31 -8.54
N MET A 154 -2.41 17.08 -7.34
CA MET A 154 -2.00 18.14 -6.43
C MET A 154 -0.56 18.56 -6.74
N VAL A 155 -0.33 19.86 -6.91
CA VAL A 155 1.00 20.47 -7.14
C VAL A 155 1.29 21.50 -6.05
N ASP A 156 2.50 22.05 -6.02
CA ASP A 156 2.84 23.11 -5.07
C ASP A 156 1.87 24.30 -5.21
N ARG A 157 1.35 24.82 -4.09
CA ARG A 157 0.31 25.87 -4.11
C ARG A 157 0.79 27.21 -4.69
N GLU A 158 2.09 27.50 -4.57
CA GLU A 158 2.70 28.76 -5.02
C GLU A 158 3.23 28.66 -6.45
N ILE A 159 3.08 27.48 -7.09
CA ILE A 159 3.52 27.28 -8.46
C ILE A 159 2.66 28.14 -9.41
N ASN A 160 3.31 28.72 -10.42
CA ASN A 160 2.56 29.41 -11.47
C ASN A 160 1.84 28.39 -12.38
N LEU A 161 0.73 28.83 -12.99
CA LEU A 161 -0.10 27.99 -13.85
C LEU A 161 0.67 27.36 -15.03
N TYR A 162 1.64 28.06 -15.61
CA TYR A 162 2.44 27.52 -16.73
C TYR A 162 3.24 26.31 -16.28
N SER A 163 3.93 26.40 -15.14
CA SER A 163 4.69 25.28 -14.57
C SER A 163 3.79 24.15 -14.08
N ALA A 164 2.62 24.45 -13.49
CA ALA A 164 1.62 23.43 -13.14
C ALA A 164 1.13 22.67 -14.38
N HIS A 165 0.86 23.40 -15.47
CA HIS A 165 0.41 22.80 -16.72
C HIS A 165 1.48 21.90 -17.33
N LYS A 166 2.77 22.25 -17.24
CA LYS A 166 3.86 21.37 -17.64
C LYS A 166 3.90 20.07 -16.84
N ILE A 167 3.62 20.11 -15.54
CA ILE A 167 3.49 18.89 -14.74
C ILE A 167 2.32 18.04 -15.26
N SER A 168 1.16 18.66 -15.54
CA SER A 168 0.01 17.92 -16.10
C SER A 168 0.30 17.29 -17.47
N GLU A 169 1.01 17.98 -18.37
CA GLU A 169 1.42 17.42 -19.66
C GLU A 169 2.29 16.17 -19.47
N ILE A 170 3.28 16.23 -18.57
CA ILE A 170 4.14 15.08 -18.26
C ILE A 170 3.33 13.92 -17.68
N VAL A 171 2.34 14.20 -16.83
CA VAL A 171 1.44 13.18 -16.27
C VAL A 171 0.61 12.52 -17.37
N GLU A 172 -0.01 13.30 -18.26
CA GLU A 172 -0.77 12.78 -19.39
C GLU A 172 0.10 11.91 -20.30
N GLU A 173 1.27 12.41 -20.70
CA GLU A 173 2.23 11.69 -21.56
C GLU A 173 2.65 10.35 -20.92
N LYS A 174 3.03 10.35 -19.64
CA LYS A 174 3.49 9.13 -18.94
C LYS A 174 2.39 8.09 -18.79
N ILE A 175 1.16 8.51 -18.55
CA ILE A 175 0.00 7.61 -18.48
C ILE A 175 -0.24 6.97 -19.85
N GLN A 176 -0.25 7.76 -20.92
CA GLN A 176 -0.49 7.27 -22.28
C GLN A 176 0.65 6.36 -22.79
N GLU A 177 1.91 6.69 -22.47
CA GLU A 177 3.08 5.84 -22.78
C GLU A 177 2.99 4.48 -22.08
N SER A 178 2.61 4.47 -20.80
CA SER A 178 2.59 3.26 -19.98
C SER A 178 1.33 2.42 -20.19
N ILE A 179 0.23 3.05 -20.58
CA ILE A 179 -1.09 2.44 -20.76
C ILE A 179 -1.67 2.88 -22.12
N PRO A 180 -1.21 2.29 -23.25
CA PRO A 180 -1.61 2.72 -24.59
C PRO A 180 -3.11 2.58 -24.92
N GLU A 181 -3.87 1.86 -24.10
CA GLU A 181 -5.32 1.73 -24.24
C GLU A 181 -6.10 2.97 -23.76
N ILE A 182 -5.45 3.89 -23.04
CA ILE A 182 -6.05 5.18 -22.63
C ILE A 182 -5.89 6.17 -23.79
N GLU A 183 -7.01 6.57 -24.36
CA GLU A 183 -7.04 7.56 -25.45
C GLU A 183 -6.73 8.97 -24.94
N HIS A 184 -7.33 9.36 -23.82
CA HIS A 184 -7.19 10.71 -23.28
C HIS A 184 -7.27 10.73 -21.75
N VAL A 185 -6.53 11.67 -21.15
CA VAL A 185 -6.40 11.86 -19.72
C VAL A 185 -6.83 13.29 -19.39
N THR A 186 -7.87 13.44 -18.57
CA THR A 186 -8.29 14.75 -18.07
C THR A 186 -7.71 14.96 -16.67
N ILE A 187 -6.86 15.97 -16.51
CA ILE A 187 -6.21 16.28 -15.23
C ILE A 187 -6.81 17.56 -14.64
N HIS A 188 -7.36 17.45 -13.44
CA HIS A 188 -7.68 18.60 -12.61
C HIS A 188 -6.47 18.95 -11.74
N LEU A 189 -5.91 20.15 -11.90
CA LEU A 189 -4.81 20.63 -11.07
C LEU A 189 -5.33 21.26 -9.79
N GLU A 190 -4.84 20.78 -8.65
CA GLU A 190 -5.20 21.26 -7.33
C GLU A 190 -3.97 21.75 -6.55
N PRO A 191 -4.12 22.74 -5.65
CA PRO A 191 -3.04 23.13 -4.76
C PRO A 191 -2.85 22.09 -3.64
N PHE A 192 -1.62 21.69 -3.38
CA PHE A 192 -1.28 20.82 -2.26
C PHE A 192 -1.26 21.61 -0.94
N LEU A 193 -2.10 21.18 -0.02
CA LEU A 193 -2.19 21.73 1.33
C LEU A 193 -1.55 20.74 2.31
N ALA A 194 -0.27 20.96 2.64
CA ALA A 194 0.37 20.25 3.75
C ALA A 194 -0.30 20.68 5.06
N VAL A 195 -1.07 19.77 5.65
CA VAL A 195 -1.65 19.94 6.98
C VAL A 195 -0.68 19.30 7.98
N PRO A 196 -0.05 20.06 8.89
CA PRO A 196 0.92 19.53 9.85
C PRO A 196 0.25 18.59 10.87
N GLU A 197 1.02 17.63 11.39
CA GLU A 197 0.54 16.64 12.39
C GLU A 197 0.31 17.23 13.79
N SER A 198 0.86 18.42 14.08
CA SER A 198 0.67 19.09 15.38
C SER A 198 0.35 20.57 15.20
N PHE A 199 -0.69 21.00 15.92
CA PHE A 199 -1.14 22.39 15.95
C PHE A 199 -1.01 22.92 17.37
N ASN A 200 -0.32 24.05 17.53
CA ASN A 200 0.07 24.54 18.85
C ASN A 200 -0.74 25.74 19.34
N VAL A 201 -1.64 26.31 18.52
CA VAL A 201 -2.34 27.57 18.85
C VAL A 201 -3.81 27.52 18.44
N GLU A 202 -4.70 27.55 19.43
CA GLU A 202 -6.12 27.81 19.24
C GLU A 202 -6.36 29.30 18.92
N ASP A 203 -7.06 29.59 17.83
CA ASP A 203 -7.44 30.96 17.45
C ASP A 203 -8.92 31.26 17.78
N LYS A 204 -9.15 31.67 19.03
CA LYS A 204 -10.48 32.07 19.52
C LYS A 204 -11.07 33.28 18.81
N ALA A 205 -10.27 34.12 18.16
CA ALA A 205 -10.80 35.28 17.42
C ALA A 205 -11.42 34.81 16.09
N THR A 206 -10.77 33.87 15.42
CA THR A 206 -11.30 33.25 14.21
C THR A 206 -12.55 32.41 14.49
N GLU A 207 -12.56 31.62 15.57
CA GLU A 207 -13.76 30.84 15.97
C GLU A 207 -15.00 31.73 16.11
N ARG A 208 -14.88 32.93 16.70
CA ARG A 208 -15.98 33.88 16.85
C ARG A 208 -16.49 34.41 15.52
N LYS A 209 -15.60 34.79 14.62
CA LYS A 209 -15.98 35.25 13.26
C LYS A 209 -16.72 34.16 12.49
N ILE A 210 -16.24 32.93 12.55
CA ILE A 210 -16.91 31.79 11.91
C ILE A 210 -18.30 31.60 12.50
N SER A 211 -18.44 31.66 13.83
CA SER A 211 -19.75 31.57 14.48
C SER A 211 -20.71 32.65 13.98
N GLU A 212 -20.25 33.90 13.81
CA GLU A 212 -21.07 34.99 13.25
C GLU A 212 -21.49 34.73 11.79
N ILE A 213 -20.64 34.10 10.98
CA ILE A 213 -20.96 33.70 9.60
C ILE A 213 -22.03 32.60 9.61
N LEU A 214 -21.82 31.54 10.38
CA LEU A 214 -22.73 30.38 10.44
C LEU A 214 -24.13 30.77 10.94
N ASN A 215 -24.22 31.70 11.89
CA ASN A 215 -25.51 32.19 12.42
C ASN A 215 -26.37 32.90 11.35
N LYS A 216 -25.83 33.27 10.19
CA LYS A 216 -26.61 33.85 9.08
C LYS A 216 -27.41 32.81 8.29
N TYR A 217 -27.12 31.51 8.46
CA TYR A 217 -27.73 30.42 7.70
C TYR A 217 -28.84 29.73 8.53
N PRO A 218 -30.14 29.96 8.24
CA PRO A 218 -31.25 29.36 8.99
C PRO A 218 -31.40 27.84 8.82
N GLU A 219 -30.75 27.28 7.80
CA GLU A 219 -30.68 25.84 7.53
C GLU A 219 -29.85 25.10 8.57
N ILE A 220 -28.87 25.78 9.19
CA ILE A 220 -28.09 25.24 10.30
C ILE A 220 -28.94 25.26 11.57
N LYS A 221 -29.27 24.07 12.08
CA LYS A 221 -30.09 23.91 13.29
C LYS A 221 -29.28 24.02 14.57
N ASN A 222 -28.03 23.59 14.53
CA ASN A 222 -27.11 23.69 15.64
C ASN A 222 -25.68 23.89 15.12
N ILE A 223 -24.92 24.76 15.79
CA ILE A 223 -23.49 24.90 15.58
C ILE A 223 -22.81 24.10 16.68
N GLY A 224 -22.14 23.02 16.31
CA GLY A 224 -21.38 22.18 17.21
C GLY A 224 -20.05 22.81 17.56
N ARG A 225 -18.97 22.04 17.40
CA ARG A 225 -17.62 22.49 17.70
C ARG A 225 -17.05 23.28 16.51
N ILE A 226 -16.47 24.44 16.80
CA ILE A 226 -15.60 25.16 15.87
C ILE A 226 -14.20 25.10 16.45
N VAL A 227 -13.25 24.54 15.71
CA VAL A 227 -11.85 24.49 16.09
C VAL A 227 -11.05 25.25 15.04
N SER A 228 -10.31 26.27 15.47
CA SER A 228 -9.38 26.98 14.59
C SER A 228 -7.95 26.82 15.11
N LEU A 229 -7.07 26.32 14.25
CA LEU A 229 -5.70 25.97 14.57
C LEU A 229 -4.75 26.65 13.60
N ASN A 230 -3.87 27.50 14.12
CA ASN A 230 -2.89 28.22 13.29
C ASN A 230 -1.56 27.47 13.24
N PHE A 231 -1.00 27.33 12.05
CA PHE A 231 0.34 26.83 11.83
C PHE A 231 1.05 27.59 10.71
N GLU A 232 2.16 28.25 11.03
CA GLU A 232 2.93 29.11 10.13
C GLU A 232 2.02 30.11 9.40
N ASN A 233 1.71 29.85 8.13
CA ASN A 233 0.85 30.68 7.28
C ASN A 233 -0.48 29.99 6.91
N ILE A 234 -0.83 28.87 7.56
CA ILE A 234 -2.01 28.06 7.26
C ILE A 234 -2.93 28.01 8.47
N LEU A 235 -4.20 28.31 8.27
CA LEU A 235 -5.23 28.20 9.30
C LEU A 235 -6.11 26.97 9.04
N LYS A 236 -6.02 25.94 9.88
CA LYS A 236 -6.92 24.79 9.83
C LYS A 236 -8.20 25.13 10.60
N ILE A 237 -9.35 24.97 9.96
CA ILE A 237 -10.66 25.29 10.52
C ILE A 237 -11.54 24.05 10.37
N ASP A 238 -11.96 23.48 11.50
CA ASP A 238 -12.88 22.34 11.53
C ASP A 238 -14.19 22.79 12.20
N ILE A 239 -15.32 22.51 11.54
CA ILE A 239 -16.65 22.99 11.94
C ILE A 239 -17.62 21.82 11.94
N ASP A 240 -18.28 21.58 13.05
CA ASP A 240 -19.40 20.64 13.14
C ASP A 240 -20.71 21.42 13.07
N CYS A 241 -21.57 21.13 12.09
CA CYS A 241 -22.86 21.81 11.88
C CYS A 241 -23.99 20.79 11.77
N SER A 242 -25.09 20.99 12.47
CA SER A 242 -26.26 20.12 12.38
C SER A 242 -27.32 20.66 11.43
N PHE A 243 -27.88 19.80 10.58
CA PHE A 243 -28.91 20.09 9.59
C PHE A 243 -30.13 19.18 9.79
N ASP A 244 -31.29 19.58 9.25
CA ASP A 244 -32.50 18.74 9.28
C ASP A 244 -32.25 17.39 8.59
N ARG A 245 -32.49 16.29 9.30
CA ARG A 245 -32.30 14.91 8.81
C ARG A 245 -33.04 14.56 7.51
N ASN A 246 -34.05 15.34 7.11
CA ASN A 246 -34.82 15.12 5.89
C ASN A 246 -34.25 15.86 4.68
N LEU A 247 -33.20 16.68 4.84
CA LEU A 247 -32.52 17.33 3.72
C LEU A 247 -31.77 16.31 2.86
N SER A 248 -31.74 16.56 1.55
CA SER A 248 -30.92 15.75 0.65
C SER A 248 -29.44 16.07 0.85
N ILE A 249 -28.58 15.07 0.65
CA ILE A 249 -27.12 15.25 0.71
C ILE A 249 -26.65 16.30 -0.30
N GLU A 250 -27.28 16.39 -1.48
CA GLU A 250 -26.99 17.44 -2.47
C GLU A 250 -27.20 18.84 -1.89
N LYS A 251 -28.33 19.10 -1.23
CA LYS A 251 -28.61 20.40 -0.60
C LYS A 251 -27.64 20.70 0.54
N VAL A 252 -27.33 19.70 1.36
CA VAL A 252 -26.36 19.85 2.44
C VAL A 252 -24.99 20.21 1.87
N HIS A 253 -24.54 19.50 0.82
CA HIS A 253 -23.28 19.76 0.14
C HIS A 253 -23.21 21.17 -0.46
N ASP A 254 -24.28 21.61 -1.13
CA ASP A 254 -24.35 22.96 -1.71
C ASP A 254 -24.22 24.04 -0.61
N LEU A 255 -24.94 23.88 0.50
CA LEU A 255 -24.86 24.79 1.65
C LEU A 255 -23.46 24.79 2.28
N THR A 256 -22.86 23.62 2.51
CA THR A 256 -21.51 23.55 3.07
C THR A 256 -20.49 24.17 2.13
N SER A 257 -20.62 23.97 0.82
CA SER A 257 -19.73 24.56 -0.19
C SER A 257 -19.84 26.09 -0.23
N GLU A 258 -21.06 26.62 -0.12
CA GLU A 258 -21.30 28.06 -0.06
C GLU A 258 -20.67 28.68 1.20
N ILE A 259 -20.90 28.07 2.37
CA ILE A 259 -20.32 28.51 3.64
C ILE A 259 -18.80 28.46 3.59
N GLU A 260 -18.23 27.37 3.07
CA GLU A 260 -16.79 27.20 2.91
C GLU A 260 -16.21 28.31 2.01
N HIS A 261 -16.85 28.60 0.88
CA HIS A 261 -16.43 29.67 -0.03
C HIS A 261 -16.47 31.04 0.66
N LEU A 262 -17.52 31.32 1.42
CA LEU A 262 -17.65 32.57 2.17
C LEU A 262 -16.54 32.72 3.22
N ILE A 263 -16.28 31.67 4.02
CA ILE A 263 -15.20 31.68 5.01
C ILE A 263 -13.84 31.85 4.32
N ARG A 264 -13.57 31.18 3.18
CA ARG A 264 -12.32 31.38 2.41
C ARG A 264 -12.16 32.82 1.90
N SER A 265 -13.24 33.50 1.57
CA SER A 265 -13.20 34.88 1.08
C SER A 265 -12.80 35.88 2.16
N GLU A 266 -13.14 35.59 3.43
CA GLU A 266 -12.80 36.42 4.58
C GLU A 266 -11.47 36.02 5.24
N ILE A 267 -11.08 34.74 5.14
CA ILE A 267 -9.91 34.16 5.79
C ILE A 267 -9.00 33.52 4.75
N GLN A 268 -7.90 34.22 4.44
CA GLN A 268 -6.90 33.73 3.51
C GLN A 268 -6.09 32.58 4.11
N ASN A 269 -5.59 31.70 3.24
CA ASN A 269 -4.77 30.52 3.60
C ASN A 269 -5.43 29.56 4.61
N ALA A 270 -6.76 29.45 4.57
CA ALA A 270 -7.51 28.55 5.42
C ALA A 270 -7.80 27.20 4.75
N VAL A 271 -7.56 26.10 5.48
CA VAL A 271 -8.04 24.75 5.15
C VAL A 271 -9.27 24.51 6.00
N ILE A 272 -10.44 24.57 5.36
CA ILE A 272 -11.74 24.49 6.04
C ILE A 272 -12.32 23.11 5.81
N THR A 273 -12.86 22.50 6.85
CA THR A 273 -13.62 21.26 6.77
C THR A 273 -14.90 21.44 7.57
N ILE A 274 -16.04 21.23 6.91
CA ILE A 274 -17.36 21.31 7.53
C ILE A 274 -17.92 19.90 7.59
N HIS A 275 -18.18 19.41 8.80
CA HIS A 275 -18.81 18.12 9.05
C HIS A 275 -20.32 18.33 9.30
N PRO A 276 -21.19 17.92 8.36
CA PRO A 276 -22.62 18.00 8.54
C PRO A 276 -23.16 16.81 9.37
N GLU A 277 -23.93 17.10 10.41
CA GLU A 277 -24.59 16.13 11.27
C GLU A 277 -26.13 16.22 11.16
N PRO A 278 -26.88 15.11 11.25
CA PRO A 278 -28.34 15.16 11.26
C PRO A 278 -28.88 15.49 12.66
N VAL A 279 -29.96 16.30 12.73
CA VAL A 279 -30.77 16.53 13.94
C VAL A 279 -32.26 16.29 13.69
#